data_AF-A0A2T4RXM8-F1
#
_entry.id   AF-A0A2T4RXM8-F1
#
_cell.length_a   1.000
_cell.length_b   1.000
_cell.length_c   1.000
_cell.angle_alpha   90.00
_cell.angle_beta   90.00
_cell.angle_gamma   90.00
#
_symmetry.space_group_name_H-M   'P 1'
#
loop_
_entity.id
_entity.type
_entity.pdbx_description
1 polymer ?
#
loop_
_entity_poly.entity_id
_entity_poly.type
_entity_poly.pdbx_seq_one_letter_code
_entity_poly.pdbx_strand_id
1 'polypeptide(L)'
;NAAIKDAKGVNQADYTPASVTPFDAAIKSGEAKAADKTATPEQLDAAAKAITDAKAQLQHNADKSALEAAINKAKALGALNEADAEDKAVKDALTAGEGVKDNANATTQQVADATKAINDAIAAKEHADA
;
A
#
# COMPACT_ATOMS: atom_id res chain seq x y z
N ASN A 1 25.77 10.09 13.84
CA ASN A 1 25.31 8.69 13.82
C ASN A 1 25.05 8.28 12.37
N ALA A 2 25.68 7.20 11.88
CA ALA A 2 25.55 6.77 10.48
C ALA A 2 24.15 6.25 10.14
N ALA A 3 23.49 5.54 11.07
CA ALA A 3 22.13 5.01 10.87
C ALA A 3 21.11 6.13 10.62
N ILE A 4 21.22 7.25 11.33
CA ILE A 4 20.35 8.43 11.12
C ILE A 4 20.55 9.02 9.71
N LYS A 5 21.81 9.15 9.26
CA LYS A 5 22.12 9.69 7.92
C LYS A 5 21.57 8.79 6.82
N ASP A 6 21.79 7.48 6.94
CA ASP A 6 21.27 6.47 6.01
C ASP A 6 19.74 6.45 5.98
N ALA A 7 19.10 6.54 7.15
CA ALA A 7 17.64 6.57 7.26
C ALA A 7 17.01 7.81 6.60
N LYS A 8 17.64 8.98 6.73
CA LYS A 8 17.21 10.22 6.06
C LYS A 8 17.35 10.19 4.53
N GLY A 9 18.15 9.27 4.00
CA GLY A 9 18.29 9.07 2.55
C GLY A 9 17.18 8.22 1.94
N VAL A 10 16.32 7.59 2.74
CA VAL A 10 15.22 6.76 2.25
C VAL A 10 14.12 7.65 1.68
N ASN A 11 13.73 7.40 0.43
CA ASN A 11 12.53 8.01 -0.14
C ASN A 11 11.27 7.34 0.43
N GLN A 12 10.72 7.91 1.49
CA GLN A 12 9.58 7.32 2.19
C GLN A 12 8.30 7.27 1.35
N ALA A 13 8.20 8.07 0.27
CA ALA A 13 7.06 8.05 -0.63
C ALA A 13 6.91 6.72 -1.40
N ASP A 14 7.96 5.88 -1.44
CA ASP A 14 7.94 4.56 -2.08
C ASP A 14 7.36 3.46 -1.19
N TYR A 15 6.99 3.79 0.06
CA TYR A 15 6.58 2.85 1.09
C TYR A 15 5.20 3.17 1.68
N THR A 16 4.58 2.16 2.27
CA THR A 16 3.24 2.27 2.84
C THR A 16 3.25 3.14 4.10
N PRO A 17 2.22 3.96 4.33
CA PRO A 17 2.13 4.79 5.53
C PRO A 17 2.25 4.00 6.85
N ALA A 18 1.70 2.78 6.88
CA ALA A 18 1.77 1.91 8.06
C ALA A 18 3.20 1.49 8.40
N SER A 19 4.07 1.32 7.41
CA SER A 19 5.47 0.95 7.62
C SER A 19 6.39 2.16 7.83
N VAL A 20 6.07 3.30 7.20
CA VAL A 20 6.80 4.57 7.38
C VAL A 20 6.62 5.14 8.79
N THR A 21 5.42 5.03 9.37
CA THR A 21 5.13 5.56 10.72
C THR A 21 6.12 5.10 11.81
N PRO A 22 6.38 3.79 12.00
CA PRO A 22 7.37 3.33 12.98
C PRO A 22 8.81 3.69 12.59
N PHE A 23 9.12 3.75 11.29
CA PHE A 23 10.44 4.18 10.82
C PHE A 23 10.74 5.65 11.17
N ASP A 24 9.79 6.55 10.94
CA ASP A 24 9.88 7.96 11.35
C ASP A 24 10.04 8.13 12.87
N ALA A 25 9.29 7.34 13.64
CA ALA A 25 9.42 7.35 15.10
C ALA A 25 10.82 6.93 15.55
N ALA A 26 11.40 5.90 14.92
CA ALA A 26 12.76 5.45 15.21
C ALA A 26 13.80 6.51 14.85
N ILE A 27 13.66 7.21 13.71
CA ILE A 27 14.55 8.31 13.32
C ILE A 27 14.50 9.42 14.39
N LYS A 28 13.30 9.90 14.75
CA LYS A 28 13.13 10.97 15.75
C LYS A 28 13.72 10.59 17.11
N SER A 29 13.50 9.35 17.55
CA SER A 29 14.08 8.83 18.79
C SER A 29 15.60 8.78 18.74
N GLY A 30 16.16 8.32 17.62
CA GLY A 30 17.61 8.28 17.43
C GLY A 30 18.25 9.67 17.34
N GLU A 31 17.57 10.65 16.76
CA GLU A 31 18.01 12.05 16.77
C GLU A 31 18.03 12.64 18.18
N ALA A 32 16.95 12.42 18.94
CA ALA A 32 16.88 12.85 20.33
C ALA A 32 18.01 12.23 21.16
N LYS A 33 18.29 10.93 20.96
CA LYS A 33 19.40 10.24 21.63
C LYS A 33 20.77 10.72 21.17
N ALA A 34 20.96 11.02 19.90
CA ALA A 34 22.21 11.59 19.41
C ALA A 34 22.48 13.02 19.92
N ALA A 35 21.43 13.77 20.28
CA ALA A 35 21.54 15.11 20.86
C ALA A 35 21.74 15.11 22.39
N ASP A 36 21.41 13.99 23.06
CA ASP A 36 21.57 13.81 24.50
C ASP A 36 23.06 13.65 24.86
N LYS A 37 23.62 14.64 25.56
CA LYS A 37 25.03 14.67 25.97
C LYS A 37 25.38 13.63 27.05
N THR A 38 24.37 13.03 27.67
CA THR A 38 24.51 11.97 28.69
C THR A 38 24.30 10.57 28.13
N ALA A 39 23.94 10.47 26.84
CA ALA A 39 23.70 9.18 26.20
C ALA A 39 24.96 8.31 26.23
N THR A 40 24.80 7.05 26.63
CA THR A 40 25.89 6.08 26.63
C THR A 40 26.08 5.49 25.23
N PRO A 41 27.26 4.92 24.93
CA PRO A 41 27.48 4.18 23.68
C PRO A 41 26.42 3.12 23.42
N GLU A 42 26.02 2.36 24.45
CA GLU A 42 25.00 1.31 24.34
C GLU A 42 23.63 1.87 23.98
N GLN A 43 23.27 3.06 24.48
CA GLN A 43 22.02 3.73 24.13
C GLN A 43 22.02 4.24 22.69
N LEU A 44 23.17 4.75 22.21
CA LEU A 44 23.34 5.17 20.83
C LEU A 44 23.31 3.98 19.85
N ASP A 45 23.90 2.85 20.24
CA ASP A 45 23.85 1.60 19.49
C ASP A 45 22.44 1.02 19.44
N ALA A 46 21.72 1.01 20.56
CA ALA A 46 20.32 0.59 20.60
C ALA A 46 19.44 1.46 19.70
N ALA A 47 19.65 2.77 19.70
CA ALA A 47 18.94 3.69 18.80
C ALA A 47 19.28 3.44 17.32
N ALA A 48 20.56 3.20 17.00
CA ALA A 48 20.98 2.87 15.65
C ALA A 48 20.38 1.53 15.17
N LYS A 49 20.32 0.53 16.06
CA LYS A 49 19.68 -0.76 15.77
C LYS A 49 18.18 -0.58 15.54
N ALA A 50 17.48 0.17 16.37
CA ALA A 50 16.04 0.42 16.22
C ALA A 50 15.71 1.09 14.87
N ILE A 51 16.54 2.06 14.43
CA ILE A 51 16.41 2.67 13.09
C ILE A 51 16.58 1.63 11.99
N THR A 52 17.61 0.78 12.09
CA THR A 52 17.93 -0.23 11.08
C THR A 52 16.84 -1.31 11.00
N ASP A 53 16.35 -1.76 12.15
CA ASP A 53 15.25 -2.72 12.24
C ASP A 53 13.98 -2.13 11.61
N ALA A 54 13.61 -0.88 11.96
CA ALA A 54 12.43 -0.24 11.39
C ALA A 54 12.56 0.01 9.88
N LYS A 55 13.78 0.34 9.40
CA LYS A 55 14.07 0.44 7.95
C LYS A 55 13.83 -0.89 7.24
N ALA A 56 14.23 -2.00 7.85
CA ALA A 56 14.04 -3.34 7.29
C ALA A 56 12.57 -3.78 7.28
N GLN A 57 11.71 -3.15 8.07
CA GLN A 57 10.26 -3.39 8.10
C GLN A 57 9.47 -2.50 7.15
N LEU A 58 10.11 -1.59 6.42
CA LEU A 58 9.46 -0.80 5.39
C LEU A 58 8.83 -1.70 4.32
N GLN A 59 7.59 -1.41 3.97
CA GLN A 59 6.84 -2.15 2.96
C GLN A 59 6.60 -1.26 1.75
N HIS A 60 7.02 -1.68 0.57
CA HIS A 60 6.82 -0.90 -0.64
C HIS A 60 5.34 -0.72 -0.97
N ASN A 61 5.01 0.43 -1.56
CA ASN A 61 3.70 0.65 -2.14
C ASN A 61 3.42 -0.37 -3.24
N ALA A 62 2.20 -0.92 -3.28
CA ALA A 62 1.78 -1.77 -4.38
C ALA A 62 1.53 -0.91 -5.64
N ASP A 63 1.98 -1.40 -6.80
CA ASP A 63 1.60 -0.82 -8.09
C ASP A 63 0.11 -1.12 -8.37
N LYS A 64 -0.66 -0.07 -8.64
CA LYS A 64 -2.12 -0.12 -8.84
C LYS A 64 -2.55 0.14 -10.28
N SER A 65 -1.61 0.28 -11.21
CA SER A 65 -1.91 0.67 -12.59
C SER A 65 -2.87 -0.30 -13.29
N ALA A 66 -2.69 -1.61 -13.10
CA ALA A 66 -3.57 -2.63 -13.67
C ALA A 66 -4.98 -2.61 -13.05
N LEU A 67 -5.08 -2.36 -11.74
CA LEU A 67 -6.35 -2.22 -11.04
C LEU A 67 -7.11 -0.99 -11.54
N GLU A 68 -6.42 0.15 -11.70
CA GLU A 68 -7.01 1.37 -12.26
C GLU A 68 -7.54 1.15 -13.67
N ALA A 69 -6.80 0.44 -14.53
CA ALA A 69 -7.26 0.08 -15.87
C ALA A 69 -8.52 -0.80 -15.83
N ALA A 70 -8.56 -1.81 -14.95
CA ALA A 70 -9.73 -2.69 -14.79
C ALA A 70 -10.96 -1.93 -14.27
N ILE A 71 -10.78 -1.05 -13.27
CA ILE A 71 -11.83 -0.15 -12.76
C ILE A 71 -12.39 0.74 -13.88
N ASN A 72 -11.50 1.33 -14.70
CA ASN A 72 -11.93 2.16 -15.82
C ASN A 72 -12.69 1.36 -16.88
N LYS A 73 -12.27 0.11 -17.18
CA LYS A 73 -13.01 -0.78 -18.08
C LYS A 73 -14.41 -1.09 -17.52
N ALA A 74 -14.52 -1.44 -16.24
CA ALA A 74 -15.82 -1.70 -15.60
C ALA A 74 -16.74 -0.48 -15.66
N LYS A 75 -16.23 0.72 -15.36
CA LYS A 75 -17.00 1.98 -15.44
C LYS A 75 -17.46 2.31 -16.86
N ALA A 76 -16.72 1.89 -17.88
CA ALA A 76 -17.07 2.13 -19.28
C ALA A 76 -18.24 1.26 -19.78
N LEU A 77 -18.65 0.22 -19.05
CA LEU A 77 -19.81 -0.60 -19.39
C LEU A 77 -21.15 0.15 -19.27
N GLY A 78 -21.16 1.34 -18.66
CA GLY A 78 -22.35 2.17 -18.54
C GLY A 78 -23.22 1.78 -17.34
N ALA A 79 -24.54 1.94 -17.48
CA ALA A 79 -25.47 1.66 -16.40
C ALA A 79 -25.64 0.15 -16.21
N LEU A 80 -25.27 -0.34 -15.03
CA LEU A 80 -25.43 -1.74 -14.61
C LEU A 80 -26.75 -1.91 -13.85
N ASN A 81 -27.51 -2.93 -14.21
CA ASN A 81 -28.76 -3.31 -13.55
C ASN A 81 -28.50 -4.22 -12.34
N GLU A 82 -28.71 -3.73 -11.13
CA GLU A 82 -28.49 -4.54 -9.91
C GLU A 82 -29.41 -5.76 -9.77
N ALA A 83 -30.50 -5.82 -10.52
CA ALA A 83 -31.38 -6.99 -10.57
C ALA A 83 -30.85 -8.10 -11.47
N ASP A 84 -29.89 -7.79 -12.35
CA ASP A 84 -29.18 -8.75 -13.18
C ASP A 84 -27.93 -9.26 -12.45
N ALA A 85 -27.69 -10.57 -12.49
CA ALA A 85 -26.69 -11.21 -11.64
C ALA A 85 -25.26 -10.83 -12.06
N GLU A 86 -25.00 -10.79 -13.37
CA GLU A 86 -23.71 -10.45 -13.96
C GLU A 86 -23.39 -8.96 -13.78
N ASP A 87 -24.37 -8.07 -14.03
CA ASP A 87 -24.25 -6.64 -13.77
C ASP A 87 -23.98 -6.35 -12.29
N LYS A 88 -24.69 -7.03 -11.39
CA LYS A 88 -24.45 -6.93 -9.95
C LYS A 88 -23.05 -7.40 -9.58
N ALA A 89 -22.57 -8.50 -10.16
CA ALA A 89 -21.22 -9.01 -9.92
C ALA A 89 -20.13 -7.99 -10.36
N VAL A 90 -20.30 -7.33 -11.51
CA VAL A 90 -19.42 -6.25 -11.96
C VAL A 90 -19.44 -5.09 -10.97
N LYS A 91 -20.62 -4.68 -10.48
CA LYS A 91 -20.75 -3.57 -9.53
C LYS A 91 -20.12 -3.88 -8.17
N ASP A 92 -20.32 -5.09 -7.67
CA ASP A 92 -19.71 -5.56 -6.42
C ASP A 92 -18.17 -5.60 -6.54
N ALA A 93 -17.66 -6.15 -7.65
CA ALA A 93 -16.22 -6.21 -7.92
C ALA A 93 -15.60 -4.82 -8.10
N LEU A 94 -16.32 -3.90 -8.77
CA LEU A 94 -15.91 -2.50 -8.91
C LEU A 94 -15.80 -1.81 -7.54
N THR A 95 -16.80 -1.96 -6.69
CA THR A 95 -16.81 -1.39 -5.33
C THR A 95 -15.64 -1.92 -4.49
N ALA A 96 -15.39 -3.23 -4.54
CA ALA A 96 -14.27 -3.85 -3.84
C ALA A 96 -12.92 -3.34 -4.39
N GLY A 97 -12.79 -3.24 -5.72
CA GLY A 97 -11.58 -2.74 -6.37
C GLY A 97 -11.29 -1.28 -6.05
N GLU A 98 -12.30 -0.41 -5.99
CA GLU A 98 -12.14 0.98 -5.54
C GLU A 98 -11.65 1.05 -4.09
N GLY A 99 -12.19 0.21 -3.21
CA GLY A 99 -11.71 0.11 -1.83
C GLY A 99 -10.22 -0.29 -1.73
N VAL A 100 -9.76 -1.23 -2.56
CA VAL A 100 -8.33 -1.60 -2.63
C VAL A 100 -7.49 -0.47 -3.24
N LYS A 101 -8.01 0.20 -4.27
CA LYS A 101 -7.33 1.34 -4.91
C LYS A 101 -7.09 2.48 -3.91
N ASP A 102 -8.06 2.78 -3.06
CA ASP A 102 -7.96 3.89 -2.11
C ASP A 102 -7.22 3.50 -0.82
N ASN A 103 -7.05 2.21 -0.55
CA ASN A 103 -6.24 1.74 0.58
C ASN A 103 -4.73 1.95 0.32
N ALA A 104 -4.13 2.98 0.92
CA ALA A 104 -2.70 3.28 0.81
C ALA A 104 -1.78 2.15 1.35
N ASN A 105 -2.32 1.21 2.13
CA ASN A 105 -1.58 0.05 2.65
C ASN A 105 -1.97 -1.25 1.94
N ALA A 106 -2.63 -1.17 0.77
CA ALA A 106 -2.99 -2.36 0.00
C ALA A 106 -1.73 -3.15 -0.37
N THR A 107 -1.79 -4.47 -0.18
CA THR A 107 -0.70 -5.36 -0.59
C THR A 107 -0.75 -5.62 -2.09
N THR A 108 0.38 -6.01 -2.69
CA THR A 108 0.44 -6.46 -4.09
C THR A 108 -0.59 -7.56 -4.39
N GLN A 109 -0.80 -8.47 -3.43
CA GLN A 109 -1.79 -9.54 -3.56
C GLN A 109 -3.23 -9.00 -3.59
N GLN A 110 -3.58 -8.07 -2.68
CA GLN A 110 -4.92 -7.45 -2.69
C GLN A 110 -5.20 -6.71 -4.00
N VAL A 111 -4.20 -6.00 -4.53
CA VAL A 111 -4.32 -5.32 -5.83
C VAL A 111 -4.50 -6.32 -6.97
N ALA A 112 -3.71 -7.39 -7.00
CA ALA A 112 -3.81 -8.44 -8.02
C ALA A 112 -5.18 -9.16 -7.97
N ASP A 113 -5.64 -9.52 -6.78
CA ASP A 113 -6.92 -10.20 -6.57
C ASP A 113 -8.11 -9.31 -6.98
N ALA A 114 -8.10 -8.04 -6.61
CA ALA A 114 -9.12 -7.08 -7.02
C ALA A 114 -9.12 -6.88 -8.55
N THR A 115 -7.93 -6.77 -9.16
CA THR A 115 -7.79 -6.65 -10.61
C THR A 115 -8.39 -7.86 -11.32
N LYS A 116 -8.06 -9.07 -10.84
CA LYS A 116 -8.59 -10.32 -11.37
C LYS A 116 -10.11 -10.40 -11.22
N ALA A 117 -10.63 -10.09 -10.04
CA ALA A 117 -12.07 -10.13 -9.77
C ALA A 117 -12.87 -9.21 -10.69
N ILE A 118 -12.39 -7.99 -10.93
CA ILE A 118 -13.03 -7.06 -11.88
C ILE A 118 -13.00 -7.62 -13.30
N ASN A 119 -11.84 -8.08 -13.77
CA ASN A 119 -11.71 -8.60 -15.14
C ASN A 119 -12.56 -9.85 -15.36
N ASP A 120 -12.63 -10.75 -14.38
CA ASP A 120 -13.46 -11.96 -14.44
C ASP A 120 -14.95 -11.61 -14.49
N ALA A 121 -15.40 -10.65 -13.66
CA ALA A 121 -16.80 -10.21 -13.68
C ALA A 121 -17.19 -9.55 -15.01
N ILE A 122 -16.30 -8.72 -15.58
CA ILE A 122 -16.50 -8.14 -16.90
C ILE A 122 -16.62 -9.23 -17.97
N ALA A 123 -15.72 -10.21 -17.97
CA ALA A 123 -15.74 -11.30 -18.94
C ALA A 123 -17.00 -12.17 -18.81
N ALA A 124 -17.46 -12.43 -17.59
CA ALA A 124 -18.70 -13.16 -17.35
C ALA A 124 -19.92 -12.41 -17.92
N LYS A 125 -20.00 -11.10 -17.71
CA LYS A 125 -21.03 -10.25 -18.31
C LYS A 125 -20.96 -10.27 -19.85
N GLU A 126 -19.77 -10.02 -20.42
CA GLU A 126 -19.57 -10.02 -21.88
C GLU A 126 -20.00 -11.35 -22.52
N HIS A 127 -19.79 -12.47 -21.84
CA HIS A 127 -20.24 -13.79 -22.30
C HIS A 127 -21.75 -14.00 -22.15
N ALA A 128 -22.40 -13.43 -21.13
CA ALA A 128 -23.84 -13.53 -20.93
C ALA A 128 -24.64 -12.68 -21.95
N ASP A 129 -24.06 -11.57 -22.41
CA ASP A 129 -24.68 -10.64 -23.37
C ASP A 129 -24.48 -11.05 -24.86
N ALA A 130 -23.63 -12.04 -25.14
CA ALA A 130 -23.25 -12.48 -26.49
C ALA A 130 -24.24 -13.48 -27.12
#